data_AF-A0A0S4WLR1-F1
#
_entry.id   AF-A0A0S4WLR1-F1
#
_cell.length_a   1.000
_cell.length_b   1.000
_cell.length_c   1.000
_cell.angle_alpha   90.00
_cell.angle_beta   90.00
_cell.angle_gamma   90.00
#
_symmetry.space_group_name_H-M   'P 1'
#
loop_
_entity.id
_entity.type
_entity.pdbx_description
1 polymer ?
#
loop_
_entity_poly.entity_id
_entity_poly.type
_entity_poly.pdbx_seq_one_letter_code
_entity_poly.pdbx_strand_id
1 'polypeptide(L)'
;MAEFSLVGSDPGVATYRAVLRPWLWFARARINDRVFRDRSLYQQIAEILQDYGAWAQWRWDTVGTDAPFTMAVQGGGLGESDHNYIYRRLEAQGKTCRCEHDATGHRLVIFDSNSQCPPVDESDPRIAFQAEGGPQEENAIQRWTPVQTAVAVSYTHLTLPTKA
;
A
#
# COMPACT_ATOMS: atom_id res chain seq x y z
N MET A 1 -3.82 2.64 16.16
CA MET A 1 -4.12 4.06 16.47
C MET A 1 -2.79 4.80 16.50
N ALA A 2 -2.67 5.90 15.76
CA ALA A 2 -1.42 6.67 15.64
C ALA A 2 -1.37 7.87 16.61
N GLU A 3 -2.52 8.50 16.86
CA GLU A 3 -2.65 9.63 17.79
C GLU A 3 -3.99 9.51 18.55
N PHE A 4 -4.00 9.93 19.81
CA PHE A 4 -5.19 10.01 20.66
C PHE A 4 -5.10 11.21 21.59
N SER A 5 -6.15 12.04 21.61
CA SER A 5 -6.19 13.22 22.48
C SER A 5 -7.60 13.54 22.96
N LEU A 6 -7.70 14.05 24.18
CA LEU A 6 -8.87 14.78 24.66
C LEU A 6 -8.84 16.17 24.05
N VAL A 7 -9.87 16.54 23.29
CA VAL A 7 -9.95 17.83 22.58
C VAL A 7 -10.98 18.79 23.18
N GLY A 8 -11.81 18.31 24.11
CA GLY A 8 -12.76 19.14 24.85
C GLY A 8 -13.37 18.39 26.02
N SER A 9 -13.75 19.11 27.06
CA SER A 9 -14.44 18.58 28.23
C SER A 9 -15.46 19.61 28.72
N ASP A 10 -16.70 19.45 28.29
CA ASP A 10 -17.84 20.21 28.77
C ASP A 10 -18.54 19.45 29.90
N PRO A 11 -19.34 20.12 30.76
CA PRO A 11 -20.13 19.42 31.78
C PRO A 11 -21.04 18.35 31.15
N GLY A 12 -20.74 17.08 31.42
CA GLY A 12 -21.49 15.92 30.93
C GLY A 12 -21.01 15.31 29.61
N VAL A 13 -20.04 15.92 28.91
CA VAL A 13 -19.48 15.37 27.65
C VAL A 13 -17.98 15.60 27.57
N ALA A 14 -17.24 14.53 27.26
CA ALA A 14 -15.83 14.61 26.88
C ALA A 14 -15.66 14.26 25.40
N THR A 15 -14.94 15.10 24.67
CA THR A 15 -14.71 14.95 23.23
C THR A 15 -13.28 14.47 23.00
N TYR A 16 -13.13 13.34 22.34
CA TYR A 16 -11.83 12.76 21.97
C TYR A 16 -11.62 12.79 20.47
N ARG A 17 -10.35 12.94 20.07
CA ARG A 17 -9.90 12.75 18.69
C ARG A 17 -8.95 11.56 18.63
N ALA A 18 -9.18 10.68 17.65
CA ALA A 18 -8.28 9.60 17.33
C ALA A 18 -7.89 9.65 15.85
N VAL A 19 -6.62 9.40 15.55
CA VAL A 19 -6.12 9.22 14.18
C VAL A 19 -5.80 7.75 13.97
N LEU A 20 -6.53 7.11 13.06
CA LEU A 20 -6.32 5.72 12.70
C LEU A 20 -5.41 5.65 11.46
N ARG A 21 -4.39 4.80 11.54
CA ARG A 21 -3.46 4.51 10.44
C ARG A 21 -3.32 2.99 10.33
N PRO A 22 -3.17 2.42 9.12
CA PRO A 22 -2.80 1.02 8.95
C PRO A 22 -1.49 0.71 9.67
N TRP A 23 -1.26 -0.54 10.07
CA TRP A 23 -0.01 -0.96 10.73
C TRP A 23 1.22 -0.61 9.88
N LEU A 24 1.09 -0.62 8.55
CA LEU A 24 2.14 -0.26 7.60
C LEU A 24 2.66 1.17 7.78
N TRP A 25 1.90 2.05 8.44
CA TRP A 25 2.37 3.39 8.82
C TRP A 25 3.59 3.33 9.73
N PHE A 26 3.65 2.37 10.66
CA PHE A 26 4.80 2.22 11.57
C PHE A 26 6.08 1.83 10.83
N ALA A 27 5.96 1.22 9.64
CA ALA A 27 7.11 0.90 8.79
C ALA A 27 7.81 2.15 8.22
N ARG A 28 7.19 3.34 8.31
CA ARG A 28 7.84 4.62 7.97
C ARG A 28 8.79 5.11 9.07
N ALA A 29 8.55 4.72 10.32
CA ALA A 29 9.33 5.16 11.46
C ALA A 29 10.57 4.28 11.69
N ARG A 30 10.53 3.02 11.26
CA ARG A 30 11.65 2.09 11.42
C ARG A 30 12.66 2.27 10.28
N ILE A 31 13.82 2.84 10.61
CA ILE A 31 14.95 3.02 9.70
C ILE A 31 15.93 1.86 9.92
N ASN A 32 16.29 1.15 8.85
CA ASN A 32 17.24 0.04 8.91
C ASN A 32 18.31 0.16 7.81
N ASP A 33 19.42 -0.54 8.02
CA ASP A 33 20.39 -0.90 7.00
C ASP A 33 20.46 -2.42 6.93
N ARG A 34 20.13 -3.00 5.77
CA ARG A 34 20.07 -4.46 5.56
C ARG A 34 20.67 -4.84 4.21
N VAL A 35 21.26 -6.03 4.15
CA VAL A 35 21.70 -6.64 2.90
C VAL A 35 21.01 -7.98 2.74
N PHE A 36 20.19 -8.09 1.71
CA PHE A 36 19.56 -9.34 1.30
C PHE A 36 20.41 -9.96 0.18
N ARG A 37 20.85 -11.20 0.36
CA ARG A 37 21.57 -11.97 -0.68
C ARG A 37 20.78 -13.19 -1.10
N ASP A 38 20.73 -13.41 -2.40
CA ASP A 38 20.02 -14.54 -3.02
C ASP A 38 18.55 -14.66 -2.56
N ARG A 39 17.87 -13.51 -2.42
CA ARG A 39 16.48 -13.41 -1.99
C ARG A 39 15.57 -12.86 -3.07
N SER A 40 14.42 -13.50 -3.29
CA SER A 40 13.35 -12.92 -4.10
C SER A 40 12.71 -11.72 -3.39
N LEU A 41 11.96 -10.88 -4.13
CA LEU A 41 11.30 -9.72 -3.51
C LEU A 41 10.30 -10.16 -2.42
N TYR A 42 9.53 -11.21 -2.68
CA TYR A 42 8.66 -11.84 -1.68
C TYR A 42 9.43 -12.18 -0.39
N GLN A 43 10.59 -12.83 -0.50
CA GLN A 43 11.38 -13.24 0.68
C GLN A 43 11.91 -12.03 1.44
N GLN A 44 12.38 -11.00 0.74
CA GLN A 44 12.86 -9.76 1.37
C GLN A 44 11.72 -9.08 2.16
N ILE A 45 10.54 -8.98 1.56
CA ILE A 45 9.36 -8.38 2.21
C ILE A 45 8.91 -9.25 3.38
N ALA A 46 8.85 -10.57 3.22
CA ALA A 46 8.49 -11.49 4.30
C ALA A 46 9.43 -11.34 5.51
N GLU A 47 10.74 -11.24 5.27
CA GLU A 47 11.75 -11.05 6.31
C GLU A 47 11.58 -9.70 7.03
N ILE A 48 11.32 -8.62 6.28
CA ILE A 48 11.05 -7.30 6.88
C ILE A 48 9.78 -7.35 7.73
N LEU A 49 8.70 -7.94 7.19
CA LEU A 49 7.38 -7.92 7.83
C LEU A 49 7.29 -8.86 9.04
N GLN A 50 8.14 -9.89 9.12
CA GLN A 50 8.23 -10.77 10.27
C GLN A 50 8.53 -10.00 11.57
N ASP A 51 9.33 -8.93 11.49
CA ASP A 51 9.66 -8.11 12.66
C ASP A 51 8.48 -7.35 13.27
N TYR A 52 7.37 -7.23 12.54
CA TYR A 52 6.13 -6.58 12.99
C TYR A 52 5.15 -7.58 13.62
N GLY A 53 5.49 -8.86 13.64
CA GLY A 53 4.74 -9.93 14.30
C GLY A 53 3.30 -10.04 13.82
N ALA A 54 2.39 -10.32 14.76
CA ALA A 54 0.98 -10.57 14.47
C ALA A 54 0.23 -9.37 13.87
N TRP A 55 0.80 -8.16 13.92
CA TRP A 55 0.17 -6.97 13.35
C TRP A 55 0.36 -6.87 11.83
N ALA A 56 1.43 -7.45 11.29
CA ALA A 56 1.68 -7.46 9.86
C ALA A 56 0.87 -8.55 9.16
N GLN A 57 -0.43 -8.35 9.04
CA GLN A 57 -1.24 -9.16 8.12
C GLN A 57 -0.96 -8.70 6.69
N TRP A 58 -0.54 -9.63 5.84
CA TRP A 58 -0.30 -9.35 4.43
C TRP A 58 -0.55 -10.56 3.54
N ARG A 59 -0.73 -10.32 2.25
CA ARG A 59 -0.92 -11.33 1.21
C ARG A 59 -0.13 -10.96 -0.04
N TRP A 60 0.37 -11.97 -0.73
CA TRP A 60 1.13 -11.84 -1.96
C TRP A 60 0.36 -12.49 -3.11
N ASP A 61 -0.33 -11.66 -3.88
CA ASP A 61 -1.22 -12.06 -4.99
C ASP A 61 -0.60 -11.68 -6.34
N THR A 62 0.68 -11.96 -6.55
CA THR A 62 1.32 -11.71 -7.86
C THR A 62 1.35 -12.99 -8.67
N VAL A 63 1.32 -12.87 -9.99
CA VAL A 63 1.44 -14.03 -10.89
C VAL A 63 2.91 -14.32 -11.18
N GLY A 64 3.28 -15.60 -11.15
CA GLY A 64 4.65 -16.04 -11.43
C GLY A 64 5.57 -15.96 -10.21
N THR A 65 6.87 -16.21 -10.44
CA THR A 65 7.89 -16.23 -9.38
C THR A 65 8.92 -15.14 -9.68
N ASP A 66 9.18 -14.27 -8.70
CA ASP A 66 10.25 -13.27 -8.85
C ASP A 66 11.60 -13.96 -8.73
N ALA A 67 12.48 -13.72 -9.71
CA ALA A 67 13.87 -14.18 -9.64
C ALA A 67 14.55 -13.58 -8.40
N PRO A 68 15.41 -14.35 -7.70
CA PRO A 68 16.16 -13.83 -6.59
C PRO A 68 17.13 -12.74 -7.04
N PHE A 69 17.26 -11.71 -6.22
CA PHE A 69 18.32 -10.73 -6.37
C PHE A 69 19.62 -11.35 -5.87
N THR A 70 20.70 -11.25 -6.65
CA THR A 70 22.05 -11.61 -6.17
C THR A 70 22.39 -10.82 -4.91
N MET A 71 22.09 -9.52 -4.91
CA MET A 71 22.21 -8.66 -3.74
C MET A 71 21.22 -7.51 -3.83
N ALA A 72 20.50 -7.25 -2.75
CA ALA A 72 19.64 -6.08 -2.58
C ALA A 72 19.97 -5.40 -1.25
N VAL A 73 20.18 -4.09 -1.30
CA VAL A 73 20.57 -3.29 -0.13
C VAL A 73 19.44 -2.33 0.24
N GLN A 74 19.13 -2.29 1.54
CA GLN A 74 18.31 -1.29 2.21
C GLN A 74 19.23 -0.30 2.91
N GLY A 75 19.00 1.00 2.71
CA GLY A 75 19.69 2.09 3.46
C GLY A 75 21.09 2.44 2.99
N GLY A 76 21.91 1.46 2.60
CA GLY A 76 23.23 1.70 2.02
C GLY A 76 24.20 2.48 2.94
N GLY A 77 24.03 2.38 4.26
CA GLY A 77 24.83 3.08 5.26
C GLY A 77 24.27 4.45 5.68
N LEU A 78 23.18 4.90 5.06
CA LEU A 78 22.46 6.12 5.42
C LEU A 78 21.11 5.84 6.10
N GLY A 79 20.73 4.56 6.20
CA GLY A 79 19.44 4.13 6.70
C GLY A 79 18.30 4.35 5.70
N GLU A 80 17.36 3.42 5.66
CA GLU A 80 16.15 3.53 4.86
C GLU A 80 14.96 2.96 5.63
N SER A 81 13.81 3.65 5.57
CA SER A 81 12.60 3.12 6.19
C SER A 81 12.13 1.84 5.52
N ASP A 82 11.60 0.89 6.29
CA ASP A 82 11.03 -0.34 5.73
C ASP A 82 9.94 -0.04 4.70
N HIS A 83 9.12 0.96 4.97
CA HIS A 83 8.12 1.45 4.02
C HIS A 83 8.76 1.85 2.68
N ASN A 84 9.78 2.71 2.70
CA ASN A 84 10.43 3.18 1.47
C ASN A 84 11.07 2.01 0.69
N TYR A 85 11.73 1.09 1.39
CA TYR A 85 12.35 -0.09 0.77
C TYR A 85 11.32 -0.95 0.05
N ILE A 86 10.21 -1.27 0.75
CA ILE A 86 9.14 -2.10 0.19
C ILE A 86 8.56 -1.44 -1.06
N TYR A 87 8.13 -0.17 -0.96
CA TYR A 87 7.44 0.50 -2.07
C TYR A 87 8.32 0.69 -3.30
N ARG A 88 9.56 1.19 -3.15
CA ARG A 88 10.43 1.39 -4.32
C ARG A 88 10.76 0.09 -5.04
N ARG A 89 10.79 -1.04 -4.31
CA ARG A 89 11.07 -2.37 -4.90
C ARG A 89 9.85 -2.92 -5.62
N LEU A 90 8.65 -2.71 -5.08
CA LEU A 90 7.40 -3.03 -5.74
C LEU A 90 7.25 -2.21 -7.03
N GLU A 91 7.44 -0.90 -6.95
CA GLU A 91 7.39 0.03 -8.10
C GLU A 91 8.37 -0.37 -9.21
N ALA A 92 9.62 -0.71 -8.85
CA ALA A 92 10.62 -1.16 -9.81
C ALA A 92 10.26 -2.47 -10.53
N GLN A 93 9.35 -3.27 -9.97
CA GLN A 93 8.85 -4.51 -10.57
C GLN A 93 7.42 -4.37 -11.13
N GLY A 94 6.87 -3.15 -11.19
CA GLY A 94 5.51 -2.91 -11.68
C GLY A 94 4.42 -3.48 -10.77
N LYS A 95 4.74 -3.74 -9.50
CA LYS A 95 3.80 -4.24 -8.50
C LYS A 95 3.21 -3.09 -7.71
N THR A 96 1.98 -3.25 -7.25
CA THR A 96 1.26 -2.28 -6.41
C THR A 96 0.65 -2.98 -5.21
N CYS A 97 -0.01 -2.22 -4.34
CA CYS A 97 -0.65 -2.77 -3.15
C CYS A 97 -1.92 -2.02 -2.76
N ARG A 98 -2.79 -2.71 -2.01
CA ARG A 98 -4.00 -2.15 -1.40
C ARG A 98 -4.13 -2.63 0.04
N CYS A 99 -4.86 -1.87 0.85
CA CYS A 99 -5.24 -2.31 2.20
C CYS A 99 -6.65 -2.89 2.15
N GLU A 100 -6.81 -4.13 2.61
CA GLU A 100 -8.10 -4.72 2.95
C GLU A 100 -8.42 -4.44 4.42
N HIS A 101 -9.70 -4.22 4.70
CA HIS A 101 -10.21 -3.89 6.02
C HIS A 101 -11.28 -4.90 6.41
N ASP A 102 -11.16 -5.49 7.60
CA ASP A 102 -12.20 -6.31 8.20
C ASP A 102 -12.44 -5.88 9.66
N ALA A 103 -13.37 -6.55 10.34
CA ALA A 103 -13.70 -6.25 11.73
C ALA A 103 -12.53 -6.47 12.70
N THR A 104 -11.50 -7.22 12.29
CA THR A 104 -10.33 -7.59 13.09
C THR A 104 -9.10 -6.75 12.78
N GLY A 105 -9.05 -6.04 11.64
CA GLY A 105 -7.99 -5.09 11.34
C GLY A 105 -7.76 -4.82 9.86
N HIS A 106 -6.48 -4.69 9.51
CA HIS A 106 -6.01 -4.29 8.19
C HIS A 106 -5.03 -5.31 7.63
N ARG A 107 -5.18 -5.65 6.35
CA ARG A 107 -4.27 -6.54 5.63
C ARG A 107 -3.69 -5.85 4.40
N LEU A 108 -2.38 -5.90 4.26
CA LEU A 108 -1.70 -5.41 3.05
C LEU A 108 -1.76 -6.48 1.95
N VAL A 109 -2.37 -6.18 0.81
CA VAL A 109 -2.38 -7.08 -0.35
C VAL A 109 -1.48 -6.51 -1.42
N ILE A 110 -0.46 -7.26 -1.82
CA ILE A 110 0.47 -6.91 -2.89
C ILE A 110 0.06 -7.67 -4.15
N PHE A 111 -0.06 -6.98 -5.28
CA PHE A 111 -0.59 -7.53 -6.53
C PHE A 111 0.05 -6.86 -7.76
N ASP A 112 -0.10 -7.45 -8.94
CA ASP A 112 0.54 -6.98 -10.19
C ASP A 112 -0.44 -6.77 -11.36
N SER A 113 -1.73 -7.06 -11.18
CA SER A 113 -2.77 -6.80 -12.17
C SER A 113 -4.03 -6.20 -11.57
N ASN A 114 -4.56 -5.16 -12.22
CA ASN A 114 -5.83 -4.54 -11.81
C ASN A 114 -7.03 -5.50 -11.91
N SER A 115 -6.94 -6.57 -12.71
CA SER A 115 -7.99 -7.60 -12.76
C SER A 115 -8.15 -8.36 -11.44
N GLN A 116 -7.22 -8.22 -10.51
CA GLN A 116 -7.23 -8.85 -9.19
C GLN A 116 -7.91 -7.96 -8.11
N CYS A 117 -8.39 -6.77 -8.49
CA CYS A 117 -9.17 -5.92 -7.60
C CYS A 117 -10.62 -6.43 -7.55
N PRO A 118 -11.10 -6.91 -6.38
CA PRO A 118 -12.48 -7.34 -6.24
C PRO A 118 -13.44 -6.14 -6.33
N PRO A 119 -14.70 -6.34 -6.75
CA PRO A 119 -15.72 -5.33 -6.61
C PRO A 119 -16.00 -5.06 -5.12
N VAL A 120 -16.55 -3.87 -4.82
CA VAL A 120 -16.92 -3.50 -3.43
C VAL A 120 -18.11 -4.33 -2.94
N ASP A 121 -19.07 -4.58 -3.83
CA ASP A 121 -20.21 -5.46 -3.61
C ASP A 121 -20.22 -6.52 -4.72
N GLU A 122 -20.20 -7.78 -4.33
CA GLU A 122 -20.23 -8.91 -5.27
C GLU A 122 -21.60 -9.13 -5.89
N SER A 123 -22.67 -8.63 -5.26
CA SER A 123 -24.07 -8.81 -5.68
C SER A 123 -24.54 -7.79 -6.73
N ASP A 124 -24.20 -6.51 -6.56
CA ASP A 124 -24.33 -5.49 -7.61
C ASP A 124 -23.12 -4.53 -7.61
N PRO A 125 -22.17 -4.68 -8.55
CA PRO A 125 -21.00 -3.82 -8.60
C PRO A 125 -21.26 -2.45 -9.24
N ARG A 126 -22.49 -2.16 -9.68
CA ARG A 126 -22.82 -0.91 -10.36
C ARG A 126 -23.17 0.16 -9.35
N ILE A 127 -22.62 1.36 -9.57
CA ILE A 127 -22.97 2.56 -8.80
C ILE A 127 -23.64 3.54 -9.76
N ALA A 128 -24.83 4.01 -9.40
CA ALA A 128 -25.59 4.95 -10.23
C ALA A 128 -24.88 6.32 -10.32
N PHE A 129 -25.02 7.01 -11.45
CA PHE A 129 -24.67 8.42 -11.57
C PHE A 129 -25.94 9.28 -11.49
N GLN A 130 -25.97 10.24 -10.56
CA GLN A 130 -27.14 11.08 -10.34
C GLN A 130 -26.74 12.52 -10.02
N ALA A 131 -26.96 13.42 -10.98
CA ALA A 131 -26.57 14.83 -10.87
C ALA A 131 -27.62 15.72 -10.17
N GLU A 132 -28.85 15.23 -9.98
CA GLU A 132 -29.94 16.00 -9.37
C GLU A 132 -29.91 15.95 -7.84
N GLY A 133 -30.25 17.07 -7.20
CA GLY A 133 -30.30 17.18 -5.74
C GLY A 133 -31.63 16.68 -5.15
N GLY A 134 -31.54 15.91 -4.07
CA GLY A 134 -32.67 15.45 -3.27
C GLY A 134 -32.18 14.54 -2.13
N PRO A 135 -32.97 14.33 -1.07
CA PRO A 135 -32.66 13.30 -0.09
C PRO A 135 -32.69 11.94 -0.78
N GLN A 136 -31.61 11.18 -0.66
CA GLN A 136 -31.47 9.88 -1.30
C GLN A 136 -31.05 8.85 -0.26
N GLU A 137 -31.73 7.70 -0.27
CA GLU A 137 -31.43 6.58 0.63
C GLU A 137 -30.31 5.67 0.08
N GLU A 138 -30.05 5.71 -1.23
CA GLU A 138 -29.08 4.86 -1.94
C GLU A 138 -27.77 5.59 -2.30
N ASN A 139 -26.68 4.82 -2.41
CA ASN A 139 -25.35 5.35 -2.79
C ASN A 139 -25.28 5.68 -4.29
N ALA A 140 -24.82 6.90 -4.64
CA ALA A 140 -24.65 7.33 -6.03
C ALA A 140 -23.44 8.26 -6.23
N ILE A 141 -22.89 8.28 -7.45
CA ILE A 141 -21.90 9.26 -7.90
C ILE A 141 -22.63 10.52 -8.33
N GLN A 142 -22.38 11.65 -7.67
CA GLN A 142 -23.03 12.92 -7.99
C GLN A 142 -22.29 13.77 -9.02
N ARG A 143 -20.98 13.59 -9.14
CA ARG A 143 -20.13 14.40 -10.00
C ARG A 143 -19.09 13.54 -10.69
N TRP A 144 -18.92 13.79 -11.98
CA TRP A 144 -17.87 13.19 -12.80
C TRP A 144 -17.20 14.27 -13.65
N THR A 145 -15.88 14.20 -13.80
CA THR A 145 -15.12 15.18 -14.58
C THR A 145 -13.96 14.46 -15.27
N PRO A 146 -13.91 14.42 -16.62
CA PRO A 146 -12.79 13.84 -17.33
C PRO A 146 -11.59 14.79 -17.30
N VAL A 147 -10.39 14.24 -17.13
CA VAL A 147 -9.13 14.98 -17.17
C VAL A 147 -8.21 14.30 -18.19
N GLN A 148 -7.54 15.10 -19.02
CA GLN A 148 -6.55 14.63 -19.99
C GLN A 148 -5.22 15.32 -19.72
N THR A 149 -4.13 14.59 -19.88
CA THR A 149 -2.77 15.09 -19.67
C THR A 149 -1.84 14.46 -20.69
N ALA A 150 -1.01 15.27 -21.35
CA ALA A 150 -0.01 14.76 -22.28
C ALA A 150 1.12 14.05 -21.51
N VAL A 151 1.54 12.88 -21.98
CA VAL A 151 2.58 12.06 -21.36
C VAL A 151 3.61 11.61 -22.40
N ALA A 152 4.82 11.27 -21.95
CA ALA A 152 5.83 10.68 -22.81
C ALA A 152 5.33 9.34 -23.38
N VAL A 153 5.49 9.14 -24.69
CA VAL A 153 5.01 7.94 -25.40
C VAL A 153 6.02 6.79 -25.32
N SER A 154 7.29 7.09 -25.06
CA SER A 154 8.34 6.08 -25.00
C SER A 154 9.37 6.38 -23.92
N TYR A 155 10.00 5.32 -23.42
CA TYR A 155 11.12 5.36 -22.49
C TYR A 155 12.18 4.37 -22.99
N THR A 156 13.46 4.78 -22.92
CA THR A 156 14.60 3.94 -23.32
C THR A 156 15.57 3.82 -22.14
N HIS A 157 15.89 2.59 -21.74
CA HIS A 157 16.87 2.29 -20.69
C HIS A 157 18.05 1.50 -21.26
N LEU A 158 19.26 1.92 -20.93
CA LEU A 158 20.50 1.26 -21.34
C LEU A 158 21.15 0.64 -20.11
N THR A 159 21.37 -0.68 -20.15
CA THR A 159 22.12 -1.39 -19.10
C THR A 159 23.44 -1.84 -19.71
N LEU A 160 24.56 -1.38 -19.15
CA LEU A 160 25.87 -1.89 -19.54
C LEU A 160 26.05 -3.30 -18.97
N PRO A 161 26.56 -4.27 -19.75
CA PRO A 161 26.87 -5.59 -19.22
C PRO A 161 27.96 -5.47 -18.16
N THR A 162 27.72 -6.05 -16.98
CA THR A 162 28.74 -6.21 -15.94
C THR A 162 29.81 -7.18 -16.43
N LYS A 163 31.09 -6.78 -16.36
CA LYS A 163 32.22 -7.71 -16.59
C LYS A 163 32.16 -8.82 -15.54
N ALA A 164 32.19 -10.06 -16.01
CA ALA A 164 32.30 -11.27 -15.21
C ALA A 164 33.64 -11.35 -14.46
#